data_AF-A0AAW1S0M9-F1
#
_entry.id   AF-A0AAW1S0M9-F1
#
_cell.length_a   1.000
_cell.length_b   1.000
_cell.length_c   1.000
_cell.angle_alpha   90.00
_cell.angle_beta   90.00
_cell.angle_gamma   90.00
#
_symmetry.space_group_name_H-M   'P 1'
#
loop_
_entity.id
_entity.type
_entity.pdbx_description
1 polymer ?
#
loop_
_entity_poly.entity_id
_entity_poly.type
_entity_poly.pdbx_seq_one_letter_code
_entity_poly.pdbx_strand_id
1 'polypeptide(L)'
;MKIIDGAFQTSIATLPGNETDKPEAARNEPLYDAAKVNPDGTPVTDVVEPYQLFVKPTAEVSALYDEKAEDFREALAAFKKDQGLPWSSIDFRAPAFDFHFRTARSEKPDCPLTRMVLPDGYEELSAVEKQSVLWKNCTETAYNTPADLADHASDPNLLIGLVVLSPLHTHTTFLHASDEMPFGRTKLIHGHGSAGTIELRVPAGSKAPFTGMFGATSVGVASDGQGDDVNYFRNTFSNIFPPPQSTGMKIVDGAFQGSIATLPGTATDKPEAARIEPLYDAAKVNPDGTPVTDVVEPYQLFFTPTAKVTALYEDVKKKDFREALATIEPAQVLWDVSAKGTSDENEKAVPIGQLVLTSKIVASSYCDDSLFFQHMRHRRPA
;
A
#
# COMPACT_ATOMS: atom_id res chain seq x y z
N MET A 1 25.58 -12.82 -22.27
CA MET A 1 24.59 -12.16 -21.40
C MET A 1 25.31 -11.04 -20.64
N LYS A 2 25.45 -9.86 -21.25
CA LYS A 2 26.31 -8.76 -20.76
C LYS A 2 25.92 -7.38 -21.34
N ILE A 3 24.65 -7.20 -21.72
CA ILE A 3 24.19 -6.11 -22.60
C ILE A 3 23.32 -5.06 -21.88
N ILE A 4 22.78 -5.37 -20.69
CA ILE A 4 21.78 -4.51 -20.02
C ILE A 4 22.43 -3.43 -19.12
N ASP A 5 23.67 -3.62 -18.66
CA ASP A 5 24.36 -2.71 -17.72
C ASP A 5 24.81 -1.36 -18.34
N GLY A 6 24.87 -1.27 -19.67
CA GLY A 6 25.52 -0.14 -20.36
C GLY A 6 24.67 1.11 -20.56
N ALA A 7 23.34 1.01 -20.45
CA ALA A 7 22.44 2.10 -20.85
C ALA A 7 22.15 3.12 -19.72
N PHE A 8 22.38 2.76 -18.46
CA PHE A 8 21.88 3.52 -17.30
C PHE A 8 22.83 4.64 -16.79
N GLN A 9 24.06 4.72 -17.32
CA GLN A 9 25.10 5.65 -16.82
C GLN A 9 25.33 6.89 -17.70
N THR A 10 24.80 6.92 -18.92
CA THR A 10 25.24 7.92 -19.94
C THR A 10 24.39 9.20 -20.00
N SER A 11 23.20 9.22 -19.38
CA SER A 11 22.22 10.31 -19.53
C SER A 11 22.30 11.42 -18.46
N ILE A 12 23.14 11.30 -17.43
CA ILE A 12 23.28 12.32 -16.37
C ILE A 12 24.19 13.50 -16.79
N ALA A 13 24.97 13.35 -17.87
CA ALA A 13 26.00 14.32 -18.25
C ALA A 13 25.73 15.03 -19.58
N THR A 14 24.64 15.81 -19.70
CA THR A 14 24.56 17.10 -20.43
C THR A 14 23.13 17.68 -20.52
N LEU A 15 22.77 18.62 -19.64
CA LEU A 15 21.81 19.70 -19.94
C LEU A 15 22.19 20.97 -19.15
N PRO A 16 22.35 22.15 -19.80
CA PRO A 16 22.66 23.40 -19.11
C PRO A 16 21.41 24.21 -18.77
N GLY A 17 21.28 24.65 -17.51
CA GLY A 17 20.25 25.61 -17.07
C GLY A 17 20.41 25.96 -15.59
N ASN A 18 20.45 27.24 -15.24
CA ASN A 18 20.57 27.70 -13.85
C ASN A 18 19.22 27.57 -13.11
N GLU A 19 19.26 27.07 -11.87
CA GLU A 19 18.07 26.83 -11.03
C GLU A 19 17.44 28.10 -10.40
N THR A 20 17.96 29.31 -10.67
CA THR A 20 17.68 30.50 -9.85
C THR A 20 16.47 31.36 -10.25
N ASP A 21 15.81 31.11 -11.39
CA ASP A 21 14.79 32.01 -11.97
C ASP A 21 13.36 31.43 -12.05
N LYS A 22 12.80 30.89 -10.95
CA LYS A 22 11.35 30.58 -10.86
C LYS A 22 10.76 30.95 -9.48
N PRO A 23 9.61 31.66 -9.43
CA PRO A 23 9.03 32.16 -8.16
C PRO A 23 8.40 31.05 -7.32
N GLU A 24 8.44 31.25 -6.00
CA GLU A 24 8.27 30.22 -4.96
C GLU A 24 6.79 29.89 -4.62
N ALA A 25 5.85 30.74 -5.04
CA ALA A 25 4.47 30.79 -4.53
C ALA A 25 3.46 29.80 -5.17
N ALA A 26 3.92 28.76 -5.89
CA ALA A 26 3.03 27.85 -6.64
C ALA A 26 3.22 26.36 -6.33
N ARG A 27 3.87 26.01 -5.20
CA ARG A 27 4.32 24.63 -4.94
C ARG A 27 3.42 23.75 -4.07
N ASN A 28 2.50 24.31 -3.26
CA ASN A 28 1.77 23.55 -2.24
C ASN A 28 0.27 23.95 -2.12
N GLU A 29 -0.54 23.69 -3.14
CA GLU A 29 -1.98 23.45 -2.93
C GLU A 29 -2.34 22.05 -3.41
N PRO A 30 -3.09 21.25 -2.62
CA PRO A 30 -3.67 20.01 -3.11
C PRO A 30 -4.75 20.34 -4.14
N LEU A 31 -4.72 19.69 -5.31
CA LEU A 31 -5.73 19.80 -6.39
C LEU A 31 -7.16 19.35 -5.99
N TYR A 32 -7.43 19.11 -4.70
CA TYR A 32 -8.65 18.50 -4.17
C TYR A 32 -9.60 19.49 -3.46
N ASP A 33 -9.13 20.61 -2.90
CA ASP A 33 -10.02 21.50 -2.10
C ASP A 33 -10.85 22.48 -2.94
N ALA A 34 -10.58 22.62 -4.24
CA ALA A 34 -11.28 23.55 -5.13
C ALA A 34 -12.75 23.18 -5.44
N ALA A 35 -13.27 22.07 -4.92
CA ALA A 35 -14.56 21.48 -5.34
C ALA A 35 -15.76 21.80 -4.43
N LYS A 36 -15.61 22.59 -3.35
CA LYS A 36 -16.67 22.81 -2.34
C LYS A 36 -17.60 24.00 -2.64
N VAL A 37 -17.32 24.79 -3.67
CA VAL A 37 -18.04 26.03 -3.98
C VAL A 37 -18.16 26.20 -5.49
N ASN A 38 -19.31 26.62 -5.99
CA ASN A 38 -19.46 27.05 -7.38
C ASN A 38 -18.60 28.31 -7.65
N PRO A 39 -18.26 28.62 -8.93
CA PRO A 39 -17.51 29.84 -9.28
C PRO A 39 -18.17 31.18 -8.88
N ASP A 40 -19.43 31.16 -8.45
CA ASP A 40 -20.20 32.31 -7.95
C ASP A 40 -20.23 32.44 -6.41
N GLY A 41 -19.56 31.52 -5.68
CA GLY A 41 -19.52 31.51 -4.22
C GLY A 41 -20.64 30.74 -3.53
N THR A 42 -21.51 30.05 -4.26
CA THR A 42 -22.60 29.26 -3.67
C THR A 42 -22.16 27.83 -3.25
N PRO A 43 -22.65 27.30 -2.12
CA PRO A 43 -22.46 25.89 -1.76
C PRO A 43 -23.14 24.95 -2.76
N VAL A 44 -22.50 23.84 -3.10
CA VAL A 44 -23.09 22.82 -3.99
C VAL A 44 -24.12 22.01 -3.21
N THR A 45 -25.41 22.18 -3.53
CA THR A 45 -26.53 21.52 -2.80
C THR A 45 -27.07 20.25 -3.46
N ASP A 46 -26.77 20.01 -4.73
CA ASP A 46 -27.25 18.86 -5.49
C ASP A 46 -26.07 18.00 -5.97
N VAL A 47 -25.80 16.90 -5.24
CA VAL A 47 -24.79 15.91 -5.63
C VAL A 47 -25.42 14.96 -6.65
N VAL A 48 -25.15 15.21 -7.93
CA VAL A 48 -25.38 14.26 -9.02
C VAL A 48 -24.02 13.73 -9.48
N GLU A 49 -23.73 12.47 -9.18
CA GLU A 49 -22.57 11.77 -9.75
C GLU A 49 -22.75 11.49 -11.25
N PRO A 50 -21.67 11.27 -12.04
CA PRO A 50 -20.24 11.41 -11.73
C PRO A 50 -19.51 12.42 -12.63
N TYR A 51 -18.45 13.06 -12.13
CA TYR A 51 -17.55 13.89 -12.96
C TYR A 51 -16.33 13.09 -13.46
N GLN A 52 -16.07 13.16 -14.77
CA GLN A 52 -14.83 12.69 -15.39
C GLN A 52 -13.70 13.71 -15.16
N LEU A 53 -12.60 13.31 -14.51
CA LEU A 53 -11.43 14.18 -14.32
C LEU A 53 -10.40 13.98 -15.46
N PHE A 54 -10.41 14.88 -16.44
CA PHE A 54 -9.43 14.88 -17.53
C PHE A 54 -8.17 15.70 -17.17
N VAL A 55 -7.14 15.03 -16.64
CA VAL A 55 -5.80 15.63 -16.53
C VAL A 55 -4.98 15.25 -17.76
N LYS A 56 -4.69 16.23 -18.65
CA LYS A 56 -3.70 16.02 -19.70
C LYS A 56 -2.30 15.95 -19.07
N PRO A 57 -1.47 14.93 -19.37
CA PRO A 57 -0.09 14.92 -18.92
C PRO A 57 0.67 16.14 -19.46
N THR A 58 1.66 16.61 -18.71
CA THR A 58 2.62 17.60 -19.21
C THR A 58 3.49 16.97 -20.30
N ALA A 59 4.07 17.78 -21.19
CA ALA A 59 4.93 17.27 -22.27
C ALA A 59 6.12 16.45 -21.74
N GLU A 60 6.64 16.81 -20.56
CA GLU A 60 7.72 16.12 -19.85
C GLU A 60 7.26 14.74 -19.34
N VAL A 61 6.05 14.63 -18.78
CA VAL A 61 5.47 13.34 -18.38
C VAL A 61 5.17 12.48 -19.61
N SER A 62 4.61 13.05 -20.68
CA SER A 62 4.39 12.31 -21.95
C SER A 62 5.69 11.80 -22.55
N ALA A 63 6.77 12.59 -22.56
CA ALA A 63 8.07 12.14 -23.05
C ALA A 63 8.64 10.97 -22.22
N LEU A 64 8.47 11.01 -20.89
CA LEU A 64 8.89 9.91 -20.00
C LEU A 64 8.07 8.63 -20.25
N TYR A 65 6.77 8.77 -20.54
CA TYR A 65 5.92 7.65 -20.96
C TYR A 65 6.33 7.11 -22.34
N ASP A 66 6.69 7.96 -23.31
CA ASP A 66 7.11 7.54 -24.65
C ASP A 66 8.47 6.82 -24.63
N GLU A 67 9.44 7.30 -23.83
CA GLU A 67 10.74 6.62 -23.64
C GLU A 67 10.58 5.23 -23.00
N LYS A 68 9.60 5.08 -22.09
CA LYS A 68 9.29 3.81 -21.41
C LYS A 68 8.20 2.98 -22.07
N ALA A 69 7.62 3.46 -23.17
CA ALA A 69 6.57 2.74 -23.89
C ALA A 69 7.10 1.44 -24.52
N GLU A 70 8.35 1.39 -24.99
CA GLU A 70 8.94 0.17 -25.55
C GLU A 70 9.30 -0.86 -24.47
N ASP A 71 9.93 -0.45 -23.36
CA ASP A 71 10.17 -1.32 -22.19
C ASP A 71 8.84 -1.97 -21.71
N PHE A 72 7.77 -1.17 -21.66
CA PHE A 72 6.42 -1.62 -21.31
C PHE A 72 5.79 -2.54 -22.38
N ARG A 73 5.98 -2.27 -23.68
CA ARG A 73 5.52 -3.13 -24.79
C ARG A 73 6.22 -4.48 -24.78
N GLU A 74 7.53 -4.52 -24.57
CA GLU A 74 8.29 -5.77 -24.48
C GLU A 74 7.88 -6.58 -23.25
N ALA A 75 7.75 -5.95 -22.08
CA ALA A 75 7.25 -6.59 -20.87
C ALA A 75 5.85 -7.19 -21.06
N LEU A 76 4.92 -6.43 -21.66
CA LEU A 76 3.57 -6.88 -21.94
C LEU A 76 3.54 -7.99 -23.00
N ALA A 77 4.42 -7.96 -24.01
CA ALA A 77 4.55 -9.02 -25.01
C ALA A 77 5.11 -10.32 -24.39
N ALA A 78 6.09 -10.22 -23.50
CA ALA A 78 6.62 -11.36 -22.74
C ALA A 78 5.55 -11.99 -21.83
N PHE A 79 4.78 -11.17 -21.12
CA PHE A 79 3.68 -11.63 -20.28
C PHE A 79 2.57 -12.32 -21.09
N LYS A 80 2.13 -11.72 -22.21
CA LYS A 80 1.12 -12.33 -23.11
C LYS A 80 1.55 -13.71 -23.64
N LYS A 81 2.84 -13.87 -23.94
CA LYS A 81 3.42 -15.15 -24.40
C LYS A 81 3.39 -16.22 -23.31
N ASP A 82 3.68 -15.83 -22.06
CA ASP A 82 3.66 -16.72 -20.88
C ASP A 82 2.23 -17.18 -20.54
N GLN A 83 1.24 -16.30 -20.74
CA GLN A 83 -0.18 -16.57 -20.47
C GLN A 83 -0.99 -17.13 -21.67
N GLY A 84 -0.34 -17.38 -22.82
CA GLY A 84 -0.98 -18.01 -23.99
C GLY A 84 -2.08 -17.18 -24.68
N LEU A 85 -2.09 -15.86 -24.53
CA LEU A 85 -3.20 -15.00 -24.97
C LEU A 85 -3.12 -14.61 -26.46
N PRO A 86 -4.24 -14.67 -27.22
CA PRO A 86 -4.26 -14.30 -28.64
C PRO A 86 -4.26 -12.78 -28.87
N TRP A 87 -3.50 -12.35 -29.87
CA TRP A 87 -3.26 -10.94 -30.24
C TRP A 87 -4.51 -10.11 -30.58
N SER A 88 -5.61 -10.74 -31.00
CA SER A 88 -6.81 -10.06 -31.51
C SER A 88 -7.74 -9.46 -30.44
N SER A 89 -7.37 -9.53 -29.16
CA SER A 89 -8.25 -9.22 -28.03
C SER A 89 -8.19 -7.78 -27.52
N ILE A 90 -7.20 -6.97 -27.92
CA ILE A 90 -7.02 -5.59 -27.39
C ILE A 90 -6.43 -4.67 -28.48
N ASP A 91 -7.13 -3.58 -28.83
CA ASP A 91 -6.68 -2.52 -29.73
C ASP A 91 -6.29 -1.28 -28.91
N PHE A 92 -5.06 -0.77 -29.10
CA PHE A 92 -4.53 0.40 -28.40
C PHE A 92 -4.17 1.49 -29.42
N ARG A 93 -5.06 2.48 -29.59
CA ARG A 93 -4.79 3.70 -30.36
C ARG A 93 -4.89 4.91 -29.44
N ALA A 94 -3.82 5.67 -29.34
CA ALA A 94 -3.76 6.93 -28.59
C ALA A 94 -4.19 8.12 -29.49
N PRO A 95 -4.59 9.28 -28.93
CA PRO A 95 -4.58 9.64 -27.51
C PRO A 95 -5.95 10.13 -26.98
N ALA A 96 -6.72 9.23 -26.38
CA ALA A 96 -7.75 9.57 -25.38
C ALA A 96 -8.04 8.30 -24.55
N PHE A 97 -7.43 8.19 -23.36
CA PHE A 97 -7.71 7.09 -22.43
C PHE A 97 -9.02 7.38 -21.68
N ASP A 98 -10.15 7.15 -22.34
CA ASP A 98 -11.48 7.30 -21.75
C ASP A 98 -11.95 5.96 -21.15
N PHE A 99 -11.40 5.62 -19.97
CA PHE A 99 -11.73 4.38 -19.26
C PHE A 99 -12.98 4.53 -18.40
N HIS A 100 -14.11 4.04 -18.92
CA HIS A 100 -15.32 3.85 -18.13
C HIS A 100 -15.21 2.56 -17.30
N PHE A 101 -14.85 2.69 -16.02
CA PHE A 101 -15.01 1.62 -15.03
C PHE A 101 -16.49 1.41 -14.68
N ARG A 102 -17.27 0.85 -15.62
CA ARG A 102 -18.45 0.07 -15.21
C ARG A 102 -17.95 -1.29 -14.73
N THR A 103 -17.62 -1.37 -13.44
CA THR A 103 -17.55 -2.66 -12.77
C THR A 103 -18.91 -3.32 -12.94
N ALA A 104 -18.97 -4.46 -13.63
CA ALA A 104 -20.12 -5.36 -13.60
C ALA A 104 -20.17 -6.11 -12.24
N ARG A 105 -20.08 -5.36 -11.13
CA ARG A 105 -20.49 -5.84 -9.82
C ARG A 105 -22.03 -5.86 -9.85
N SER A 106 -22.61 -6.97 -9.40
CA SER A 106 -24.05 -7.12 -9.29
C SER A 106 -24.63 -5.96 -8.48
N GLU A 107 -25.49 -5.15 -9.10
CA GLU A 107 -26.41 -4.26 -8.40
C GLU A 107 -27.41 -5.12 -7.61
N LYS A 108 -26.99 -5.66 -6.45
CA LYS A 108 -27.93 -6.10 -5.41
C LYS A 108 -28.61 -4.83 -4.90
N PRO A 109 -29.90 -4.58 -5.18
CA PRO A 109 -30.53 -3.29 -4.86
C PRO A 109 -30.55 -2.96 -3.36
N ASP A 110 -30.40 -4.01 -2.54
CA ASP A 110 -30.48 -3.97 -1.07
C ASP A 110 -29.11 -4.13 -0.39
N CYS A 111 -27.99 -4.06 -1.13
CA CYS A 111 -26.66 -3.91 -0.53
C CYS A 111 -26.27 -2.43 -0.60
N PRO A 112 -26.58 -1.61 0.41
CA PRO A 112 -26.15 -0.23 0.42
C PRO A 112 -24.64 -0.22 0.58
N LEU A 113 -23.93 0.02 -0.54
CA LEU A 113 -22.53 0.44 -0.57
C LEU A 113 -22.39 1.87 -0.03
N THR A 114 -23.03 2.15 1.12
CA THR A 114 -22.63 3.22 2.03
C THR A 114 -21.24 2.87 2.50
N ARG A 115 -20.27 3.31 1.71
CA ARG A 115 -18.91 3.52 2.16
C ARG A 115 -19.01 4.29 3.48
N MET A 116 -18.55 3.68 4.56
CA MET A 116 -18.38 4.39 5.83
C MET A 116 -17.51 5.62 5.53
N VAL A 117 -17.93 6.79 6.00
CA VAL A 117 -17.18 8.03 5.80
C VAL A 117 -16.46 8.33 7.10
N LEU A 118 -15.15 8.55 7.04
CA LEU A 118 -14.37 9.04 8.18
C LEU A 118 -15.02 10.33 8.74
N PRO A 119 -15.12 10.48 10.07
CA PRO A 119 -15.75 11.65 10.69
C PRO A 119 -15.04 12.95 10.32
N ASP A 120 -15.77 14.08 10.35
CA ASP A 120 -15.16 15.41 10.24
C ASP A 120 -14.04 15.58 11.27
N GLY A 121 -12.90 16.10 10.84
CA GLY A 121 -11.70 16.22 11.67
C GLY A 121 -10.93 14.92 11.91
N TYR A 122 -11.24 13.82 11.19
CA TYR A 122 -10.55 12.53 11.37
C TYR A 122 -9.02 12.65 11.42
N GLU A 123 -8.41 13.45 10.55
CA GLU A 123 -6.96 13.54 10.49
C GLU A 123 -6.32 14.17 11.72
N GLU A 124 -7.09 14.91 12.53
CA GLU A 124 -6.70 15.53 13.81
C GLU A 124 -6.79 14.55 15.00
N LEU A 125 -7.45 13.41 14.83
CA LEU A 125 -7.60 12.39 15.88
C LEU A 125 -6.26 11.72 16.22
N SER A 126 -6.08 11.33 17.49
CA SER A 126 -4.93 10.53 17.90
C SER A 126 -4.95 9.14 17.24
N ALA A 127 -3.79 8.47 17.17
CA ALA A 127 -3.68 7.13 16.56
C ALA A 127 -4.65 6.09 17.19
N VAL A 128 -4.95 6.21 18.50
CA VAL A 128 -5.89 5.34 19.22
C VAL A 128 -7.34 5.65 18.83
N GLU A 129 -7.69 6.91 18.65
CA GLU A 129 -9.02 7.34 18.19
C GLU A 129 -9.23 6.97 16.72
N LYS A 130 -8.22 7.20 15.85
CA LYS A 130 -8.21 6.72 14.46
C LYS A 130 -8.41 5.21 14.38
N GLN A 131 -7.63 4.42 15.13
CA GLN A 131 -7.82 2.96 15.21
C GLN A 131 -9.22 2.59 15.68
N SER A 132 -9.79 3.31 16.65
CA SER A 132 -11.15 3.04 17.16
C SER A 132 -12.23 3.29 16.10
N VAL A 133 -12.10 4.35 15.30
CA VAL A 133 -12.99 4.65 14.16
C VAL A 133 -12.85 3.57 13.07
N LEU A 134 -11.63 3.24 12.65
CA LEU A 134 -11.39 2.21 11.63
C LEU A 134 -11.93 0.85 12.11
N TRP A 135 -11.68 0.49 13.37
CA TRP A 135 -12.15 -0.78 13.94
C TRP A 135 -13.67 -0.85 14.04
N LYS A 136 -14.33 0.26 14.37
CA LYS A 136 -15.78 0.39 14.29
C LYS A 136 -16.29 0.13 12.86
N ASN A 137 -15.70 0.79 11.86
CA ASN A 137 -16.10 0.60 10.46
C ASN A 137 -15.91 -0.87 10.00
N CYS A 138 -14.80 -1.52 10.37
CA CYS A 138 -14.55 -2.95 10.12
C CYS A 138 -15.57 -3.87 10.78
N THR A 139 -16.04 -3.55 11.99
CA THR A 139 -16.97 -4.41 12.75
C THR A 139 -18.44 -4.19 12.39
N GLU A 140 -18.84 -2.96 12.07
CA GLU A 140 -20.19 -2.64 11.59
C GLU A 140 -20.46 -3.15 10.16
N THR A 141 -19.41 -3.36 9.35
CA THR A 141 -19.50 -3.93 7.99
C THR A 141 -19.03 -5.39 7.90
N ALA A 142 -18.89 -6.08 9.04
CA ALA A 142 -18.39 -7.45 9.10
C ALA A 142 -19.31 -8.44 8.37
N TYR A 143 -18.69 -9.37 7.63
CA TYR A 143 -19.38 -10.47 6.96
C TYR A 143 -19.89 -11.49 8.00
N ASN A 144 -21.12 -11.96 7.83
CA ASN A 144 -21.79 -12.80 8.84
C ASN A 144 -21.91 -14.28 8.42
N THR A 145 -21.71 -14.58 7.13
CA THR A 145 -21.82 -15.93 6.58
C THR A 145 -20.67 -16.25 5.62
N PRO A 146 -20.33 -17.54 5.42
CA PRO A 146 -19.38 -17.96 4.39
C PRO A 146 -19.82 -17.62 2.95
N ALA A 147 -21.13 -17.40 2.71
CA ALA A 147 -21.64 -16.97 1.42
C ALA A 147 -21.25 -15.51 1.13
N ASP A 148 -21.30 -14.64 2.15
CA ASP A 148 -20.85 -13.26 2.04
C ASP A 148 -19.36 -13.20 1.66
N LEU A 149 -18.53 -14.08 2.24
CA LEU A 149 -17.10 -14.16 1.89
C LEU A 149 -16.86 -14.48 0.40
N ALA A 150 -17.69 -15.33 -0.20
CA ALA A 150 -17.50 -15.83 -1.57
C ALA A 150 -17.89 -14.82 -2.67
N ASP A 151 -18.85 -13.93 -2.41
CA ASP A 151 -19.41 -13.03 -3.43
C ASP A 151 -18.50 -11.84 -3.82
N HIS A 152 -17.44 -11.56 -3.05
CA HIS A 152 -16.58 -10.38 -3.24
C HIS A 152 -15.30 -10.64 -4.06
N ALA A 153 -15.14 -11.83 -4.65
CA ALA A 153 -13.93 -12.23 -5.37
C ALA A 153 -13.85 -11.60 -6.78
N SER A 154 -13.28 -10.40 -6.87
CA SER A 154 -12.73 -9.92 -8.15
C SER A 154 -11.30 -10.45 -8.32
N ASP A 155 -11.17 -11.62 -8.96
CA ASP A 155 -9.86 -12.08 -9.45
C ASP A 155 -9.18 -10.97 -10.27
N PRO A 156 -7.89 -10.69 -10.05
CA PRO A 156 -7.17 -9.64 -10.77
C PRO A 156 -7.00 -10.03 -12.24
N ASN A 157 -7.97 -9.62 -13.06
CA ASN A 157 -7.93 -9.84 -14.50
C ASN A 157 -6.80 -9.03 -15.16
N LEU A 158 -6.50 -9.34 -16.43
CA LEU A 158 -5.41 -8.72 -17.19
C LEU A 158 -5.43 -7.17 -17.17
N LEU A 159 -6.62 -6.55 -17.12
CA LEU A 159 -6.75 -5.09 -17.10
C LEU A 159 -6.38 -4.50 -15.73
N ILE A 160 -6.72 -5.19 -14.64
CA ILE A 160 -6.27 -4.83 -13.28
C ILE A 160 -4.74 -4.84 -13.21
N GLY A 161 -4.10 -5.87 -13.78
CA GLY A 161 -2.65 -5.95 -13.90
C GLY A 161 -2.02 -4.76 -14.62
N LEU A 162 -2.63 -4.25 -15.70
CA LEU A 162 -2.15 -3.06 -16.43
C LEU A 162 -2.25 -1.76 -15.62
N VAL A 163 -3.29 -1.59 -14.80
CA VAL A 163 -3.46 -0.38 -13.98
C VAL A 163 -2.41 -0.31 -12.86
N VAL A 164 -2.03 -1.44 -12.27
CA VAL A 164 -0.94 -1.54 -11.27
C VAL A 164 0.42 -1.11 -11.85
N LEU A 165 0.63 -1.22 -13.17
CA LEU A 165 1.85 -0.76 -13.82
C LEU A 165 1.89 0.75 -14.08
N SER A 166 0.82 1.50 -13.75
CA SER A 166 0.79 2.96 -13.93
C SER A 166 1.43 3.70 -12.75
N PRO A 167 2.46 4.54 -12.99
CA PRO A 167 3.06 5.37 -11.95
C PRO A 167 2.06 6.23 -11.19
N LEU A 168 1.03 6.79 -11.86
CA LEU A 168 0.01 7.61 -11.19
C LEU A 168 -0.84 6.80 -10.21
N HIS A 169 -1.18 5.55 -10.56
CA HIS A 169 -1.90 4.66 -9.64
C HIS A 169 -1.02 4.31 -8.43
N THR A 170 0.25 3.98 -8.67
CA THR A 170 1.20 3.56 -7.63
C THR A 170 1.67 4.71 -6.75
N HIS A 171 1.84 5.93 -7.29
CA HIS A 171 2.13 7.16 -6.52
C HIS A 171 1.09 7.40 -5.44
N THR A 172 -0.17 7.10 -5.73
CA THR A 172 -1.27 7.28 -4.77
C THR A 172 -1.09 6.43 -3.52
N THR A 173 -0.38 5.30 -3.60
CA THR A 173 -0.03 4.46 -2.44
C THR A 173 0.98 5.14 -1.48
N PHE A 174 1.81 6.05 -1.99
CA PHE A 174 2.81 6.81 -1.21
C PHE A 174 2.37 8.23 -0.85
N LEU A 175 1.49 8.85 -1.65
CA LEU A 175 1.13 10.26 -1.55
C LEU A 175 -0.23 10.52 -0.91
N HIS A 176 -1.13 9.54 -0.89
CA HIS A 176 -2.43 9.69 -0.23
C HIS A 176 -2.27 9.57 1.29
N ALA A 177 -2.47 10.68 2.00
CA ALA A 177 -2.36 10.75 3.46
C ALA A 177 -3.76 10.65 4.09
N SER A 178 -4.24 9.42 4.24
CA SER A 178 -5.44 9.07 5.03
C SER A 178 -5.46 7.55 5.26
N ASP A 179 -6.34 7.06 6.14
CA ASP A 179 -6.52 5.62 6.41
C ASP A 179 -7.66 4.98 5.56
N GLU A 180 -8.21 5.75 4.62
CA GLU A 180 -9.19 5.31 3.62
C GLU A 180 -8.70 5.55 2.19
N MET A 181 -9.03 4.64 1.26
CA MET A 181 -8.70 4.74 -0.17
C MET A 181 -9.24 6.05 -0.78
N PRO A 182 -8.55 6.72 -1.73
CA PRO A 182 -9.15 7.86 -2.44
C PRO A 182 -10.49 7.49 -3.09
N PHE A 183 -11.41 8.45 -3.18
CA PHE A 183 -12.68 8.24 -3.87
C PHE A 183 -12.46 7.80 -5.33
N GLY A 184 -13.22 6.81 -5.80
CA GLY A 184 -13.08 6.22 -7.13
C GLY A 184 -11.85 5.32 -7.34
N ARG A 185 -10.94 5.15 -6.36
CA ARG A 185 -9.81 4.22 -6.47
C ARG A 185 -10.22 2.81 -6.04
N THR A 186 -10.33 1.89 -6.99
CA THR A 186 -10.50 0.45 -6.71
C THR A 186 -9.25 -0.14 -6.05
N LYS A 187 -9.43 -1.00 -5.03
CA LYS A 187 -8.38 -1.82 -4.45
C LYS A 187 -8.04 -2.96 -5.42
N LEU A 188 -6.85 -2.91 -6.01
CA LEU A 188 -6.44 -3.83 -7.10
C LEU A 188 -5.66 -5.06 -6.63
N ILE A 189 -5.06 -4.96 -5.44
CA ILE A 189 -4.25 -5.99 -4.78
C ILE A 189 -4.79 -6.10 -3.36
N HIS A 190 -4.93 -7.31 -2.82
CA HIS A 190 -5.53 -7.57 -1.51
C HIS A 190 -7.03 -7.19 -1.44
N GLY A 191 -7.81 -7.56 -2.47
CA GLY A 191 -9.26 -7.34 -2.54
C GLY A 191 -10.11 -8.16 -1.55
N HIS A 192 -9.45 -8.95 -0.70
CA HIS A 192 -10.04 -9.71 0.41
C HIS A 192 -9.31 -9.35 1.70
N GLY A 193 -9.78 -8.31 2.37
CA GLY A 193 -9.25 -7.84 3.62
C GLY A 193 -9.82 -8.59 4.82
N SER A 194 -8.99 -8.71 5.85
CA SER A 194 -9.42 -9.02 7.20
C SER A 194 -8.57 -8.21 8.16
N ALA A 195 -9.21 -7.57 9.14
CA ALA A 195 -8.54 -6.68 10.07
C ALA A 195 -8.74 -7.15 11.50
N GLY A 196 -7.73 -6.92 12.32
CA GLY A 196 -7.81 -6.95 13.78
C GLY A 196 -6.82 -5.92 14.32
N THR A 197 -7.10 -5.35 15.48
CA THR A 197 -6.18 -4.43 16.15
C THR A 197 -5.05 -5.24 16.77
N ILE A 198 -3.81 -4.79 16.56
CA ILE A 198 -2.62 -5.37 17.18
C ILE A 198 -1.89 -4.34 18.04
N GLU A 199 -1.13 -4.84 19.01
CA GLU A 199 -0.28 -4.10 19.93
C GLU A 199 1.14 -4.68 19.86
N LEU A 200 2.14 -3.87 19.52
CA LEU A 200 3.54 -4.22 19.70
C LEU A 200 3.89 -4.06 21.18
N ARG A 201 4.13 -5.16 21.89
CA ARG A 201 4.60 -5.16 23.27
C ARG A 201 6.12 -5.19 23.32
N VAL A 202 6.73 -4.06 23.66
CA VAL A 202 8.16 -3.94 23.94
C VAL A 202 8.41 -4.34 25.40
N PRO A 203 9.26 -5.35 25.70
CA PRO A 203 9.55 -5.76 27.07
C PRO A 203 10.15 -4.64 27.92
N ALA A 204 9.72 -4.56 29.18
CA ALA A 204 10.30 -3.62 30.14
C ALA A 204 11.81 -3.85 30.29
N GLY A 205 12.62 -2.81 30.07
CA GLY A 205 14.08 -2.92 30.05
C GLY A 205 14.66 -3.50 28.75
N SER A 206 13.91 -3.48 27.64
CA SER A 206 14.45 -3.73 26.31
C SER A 206 15.71 -2.88 26.06
N LYS A 207 16.71 -3.50 25.44
CA LYS A 207 17.98 -2.85 25.04
C LYS A 207 18.04 -2.57 23.54
N ALA A 208 16.93 -2.75 22.83
CA ALA A 208 16.83 -2.37 21.43
C ALA A 208 17.07 -0.84 21.33
N PRO A 209 17.95 -0.37 20.43
CA PRO A 209 18.31 1.04 20.35
C PRO A 209 17.26 1.89 19.62
N PHE A 210 16.19 1.28 19.11
CA PHE A 210 15.23 1.90 18.20
C PHE A 210 14.24 2.82 18.91
N THR A 211 13.80 3.87 18.22
CA THR A 211 12.94 4.92 18.78
C THR A 211 11.50 4.89 18.25
N GLY A 212 10.67 5.80 18.74
CA GLY A 212 9.30 5.98 18.28
C GLY A 212 8.45 4.74 18.52
N MET A 213 7.69 4.33 17.51
CA MET A 213 6.82 3.15 17.57
C MET A 213 7.56 1.83 17.85
N PHE A 214 8.90 1.77 17.70
CA PHE A 214 9.72 0.58 17.95
C PHE A 214 10.37 0.54 19.34
N GLY A 215 10.45 1.68 20.03
CA GLY A 215 11.02 1.78 21.38
C GLY A 215 9.98 1.67 22.50
N ALA A 216 8.70 1.77 22.16
CA ALA A 216 7.57 1.78 23.09
C ALA A 216 6.41 0.91 22.59
N THR A 217 5.42 0.68 23.45
CA THR A 217 4.23 -0.09 23.07
C THR A 217 3.36 0.70 22.10
N SER A 218 3.14 0.18 20.90
CA SER A 218 2.45 0.86 19.79
C SER A 218 1.31 -0.01 19.24
N VAL A 219 0.35 0.60 18.53
CA VAL A 219 -0.80 -0.11 17.92
C VAL A 219 -0.72 -0.10 16.40
N GLY A 220 -1.28 -1.12 15.76
CA GLY A 220 -1.30 -1.25 14.29
C GLY A 220 -2.37 -2.19 13.75
N VAL A 221 -2.27 -2.51 12.45
CA VAL A 221 -3.10 -3.46 11.69
C VAL A 221 -2.18 -4.22 10.72
N ALA A 222 -2.49 -5.48 10.35
CA ALA A 222 -1.58 -6.35 9.58
C ALA A 222 -2.23 -7.04 8.36
N SER A 223 -1.52 -7.01 7.21
CA SER A 223 -1.80 -7.67 5.90
C SER A 223 -0.56 -7.46 5.00
N ASP A 224 -0.17 -8.24 3.98
CA ASP A 224 -0.65 -9.51 3.41
C ASP A 224 0.54 -10.31 2.77
N GLY A 225 0.32 -11.55 2.30
CA GLY A 225 0.97 -12.08 1.08
C GLY A 225 2.06 -13.17 1.21
N GLN A 226 1.83 -14.36 0.61
CA GLN A 226 2.80 -15.48 0.55
C GLN A 226 2.76 -16.33 -0.75
N GLY A 227 2.12 -15.85 -1.82
CA GLY A 227 1.77 -16.70 -2.96
C GLY A 227 0.62 -17.65 -2.62
N ASP A 228 0.60 -18.85 -3.21
CA ASP A 228 -0.51 -19.81 -3.08
C ASP A 228 -0.65 -20.46 -1.68
N ASP A 229 0.29 -20.20 -0.75
CA ASP A 229 0.16 -20.71 0.63
C ASP A 229 -0.76 -19.81 1.48
N VAL A 230 -2.02 -20.24 1.55
CA VAL A 230 -3.09 -19.63 2.37
C VAL A 230 -2.83 -19.68 3.89
N ASN A 231 -1.76 -20.36 4.36
CA ASN A 231 -1.36 -20.30 5.77
C ASN A 231 -0.62 -18.99 6.08
N TYR A 232 -1.35 -17.92 6.34
CA TYR A 232 -0.83 -16.58 6.65
C TYR A 232 0.30 -16.54 7.72
N PHE A 233 0.42 -17.54 8.58
CA PHE A 233 1.46 -17.65 9.62
C PHE A 233 2.55 -18.68 9.28
N ARG A 234 2.77 -18.96 7.99
CA ARG A 234 3.78 -19.91 7.50
C ARG A 234 5.20 -19.35 7.55
N ASN A 235 5.39 -18.10 7.12
CA ASN A 235 6.70 -17.51 6.91
C ASN A 235 6.94 -16.31 7.84
N THR A 236 8.21 -15.99 8.08
CA THR A 236 8.62 -14.73 8.70
C THR A 236 8.39 -13.58 7.71
N PHE A 237 7.65 -12.54 8.11
CA PHE A 237 7.52 -11.32 7.32
C PHE A 237 8.64 -10.33 7.62
N SER A 238 8.90 -9.43 6.67
CA SER A 238 9.88 -8.36 6.78
C SER A 238 9.44 -7.15 5.95
N ASN A 239 9.87 -5.95 6.34
CA ASN A 239 9.70 -4.72 5.55
C ASN A 239 10.59 -4.71 4.29
N ILE A 240 11.53 -5.65 4.16
CA ILE A 240 12.36 -5.84 2.97
C ILE A 240 11.93 -7.12 2.26
N PHE A 241 11.34 -6.96 1.08
CA PHE A 241 10.79 -8.07 0.29
C PHE A 241 11.88 -8.77 -0.55
N PRO A 242 11.88 -10.11 -0.60
CA PRO A 242 12.78 -10.85 -1.50
C PRO A 242 12.48 -10.51 -2.98
N PRO A 243 13.45 -10.65 -3.90
CA PRO A 243 13.20 -10.42 -5.31
C PRO A 243 12.07 -11.32 -5.84
N PRO A 244 11.17 -10.80 -6.70
CA PRO A 244 10.09 -11.61 -7.29
C PRO A 244 10.67 -12.76 -8.13
N GLN A 245 10.08 -13.94 -7.99
CA GLN A 245 10.56 -15.15 -8.69
C GLN A 245 9.94 -15.29 -10.09
N SER A 246 8.63 -15.04 -10.24
CA SER A 246 7.90 -15.15 -11.50
C SER A 246 8.16 -13.99 -12.47
N THR A 247 8.00 -14.24 -13.77
CA THR A 247 8.20 -13.22 -14.83
C THR A 247 7.21 -12.06 -14.69
N GLY A 248 5.93 -12.35 -14.43
CA GLY A 248 4.91 -11.31 -14.22
C GLY A 248 5.23 -10.37 -13.06
N MET A 249 5.64 -10.92 -11.91
CA MET A 249 5.97 -10.07 -10.75
C MET A 249 7.25 -9.25 -10.92
N LYS A 250 8.20 -9.68 -11.77
CA LYS A 250 9.37 -8.86 -12.14
C LYS A 250 8.98 -7.63 -12.95
N ILE A 251 7.92 -7.72 -13.76
CA ILE A 251 7.38 -6.57 -14.52
C ILE A 251 6.72 -5.58 -13.54
N VAL A 252 5.95 -6.07 -12.57
CA VAL A 252 5.33 -5.24 -11.52
C VAL A 252 6.38 -4.54 -10.66
N ASP A 253 7.42 -5.25 -10.21
CA ASP A 253 8.57 -4.70 -9.46
C ASP A 253 9.30 -3.59 -10.25
N GLY A 254 9.52 -3.80 -11.55
CA GLY A 254 10.09 -2.78 -12.44
C GLY A 254 9.22 -1.52 -12.56
N ALA A 255 7.90 -1.68 -12.67
CA ALA A 255 6.97 -0.55 -12.71
C ALA A 255 6.89 0.21 -11.37
N PHE A 256 6.94 -0.51 -10.23
CA PHE A 256 7.07 0.13 -8.92
C PHE A 256 8.38 0.90 -8.77
N GLN A 257 9.52 0.37 -9.25
CA GLN A 257 10.79 1.11 -9.26
C GLN A 257 10.72 2.38 -10.12
N GLY A 258 10.12 2.31 -11.31
CA GLY A 258 9.87 3.49 -12.15
C GLY A 258 8.93 4.51 -11.48
N SER A 259 7.96 4.03 -10.71
CA SER A 259 7.06 4.86 -9.91
C SER A 259 7.82 5.61 -8.81
N ILE A 260 8.72 4.94 -8.07
CA ILE A 260 9.55 5.57 -7.03
C ILE A 260 10.48 6.63 -7.63
N ALA A 261 11.12 6.37 -8.77
CA ALA A 261 11.97 7.34 -9.44
C ALA A 261 11.22 8.64 -9.82
N THR A 262 9.91 8.54 -10.09
CA THR A 262 9.03 9.64 -10.50
C THR A 262 8.23 10.27 -9.36
N LEU A 263 8.33 9.78 -8.11
CA LEU A 263 7.71 10.42 -6.96
C LEU A 263 8.25 11.86 -6.78
N PRO A 264 7.45 12.80 -6.27
CA PRO A 264 7.90 14.15 -5.94
C PRO A 264 8.86 14.15 -4.73
N GLY A 265 9.63 15.23 -4.59
CA GLY A 265 10.57 15.42 -3.49
C GLY A 265 12.00 14.96 -3.79
N THR A 266 12.83 15.00 -2.75
CA THR A 266 14.26 14.69 -2.75
C THR A 266 14.52 13.19 -2.54
N ALA A 267 15.79 12.83 -2.36
CA ALA A 267 16.18 11.48 -1.97
C ALA A 267 15.54 11.02 -0.64
N THR A 268 15.37 11.90 0.35
CA THR A 268 14.82 11.51 1.67
C THR A 268 13.31 11.35 1.69
N ASP A 269 12.60 11.77 0.63
CA ASP A 269 11.14 11.77 0.53
C ASP A 269 10.59 10.55 -0.24
N LYS A 270 11.47 9.57 -0.54
CA LYS A 270 11.23 8.42 -1.41
C LYS A 270 11.88 7.15 -0.83
N PRO A 271 11.25 5.97 -0.99
CA PRO A 271 11.87 4.70 -0.60
C PRO A 271 13.21 4.47 -1.32
N GLU A 272 14.09 3.70 -0.70
CA GLU A 272 15.35 3.24 -1.30
C GLU A 272 15.11 2.36 -2.54
N ALA A 273 14.08 1.52 -2.49
CA ALA A 273 13.67 0.65 -3.58
C ALA A 273 12.22 0.18 -3.41
N ALA A 274 11.59 -0.27 -4.50
CA ALA A 274 10.26 -0.89 -4.55
C ALA A 274 10.03 -2.06 -3.59
N ARG A 275 11.10 -2.64 -3.05
CA ARG A 275 11.09 -3.81 -2.16
C ARG A 275 11.50 -3.48 -0.73
N ILE A 276 11.56 -2.21 -0.36
CA ILE A 276 11.90 -1.74 0.98
C ILE A 276 10.82 -0.77 1.40
N GLU A 277 10.03 -1.16 2.42
CA GLU A 277 9.24 -0.20 3.20
C GLU A 277 10.18 0.46 4.21
N PRO A 278 10.47 1.77 4.08
CA PRO A 278 11.29 2.50 5.03
C PRO A 278 10.59 2.60 6.38
N LEU A 279 11.35 2.70 7.48
CA LEU A 279 10.78 2.68 8.83
C LEU A 279 10.97 4.01 9.58
N TYR A 280 11.58 5.01 8.93
CA TYR A 280 11.83 6.34 9.50
C TYR A 280 10.56 7.02 10.00
N ASP A 281 9.47 6.90 9.24
CA ASP A 281 8.18 7.53 9.56
C ASP A 281 7.58 7.00 10.88
N ALA A 282 7.76 5.72 11.19
CA ALA A 282 7.38 5.13 12.48
C ALA A 282 8.43 5.34 13.58
N ALA A 283 9.70 5.47 13.23
CA ALA A 283 10.79 5.68 14.19
C ALA A 283 10.85 7.12 14.75
N LYS A 284 10.32 8.10 14.00
CA LYS A 284 10.34 9.53 14.34
C LYS A 284 9.15 10.01 15.20
N VAL A 285 8.16 9.15 15.46
CA VAL A 285 6.95 9.47 16.23
C VAL A 285 6.73 8.44 17.33
N ASN A 286 6.49 8.90 18.55
CA ASN A 286 6.13 8.06 19.69
C ASN A 286 4.66 7.58 19.57
N PRO A 287 4.25 6.53 20.29
CA PRO A 287 2.86 6.03 20.26
C PRO A 287 1.78 7.04 20.66
N ASP A 288 2.14 8.12 21.36
CA ASP A 288 1.27 9.24 21.75
C ASP A 288 1.21 10.37 20.70
N GLY A 289 1.87 10.21 19.56
CA GLY A 289 1.96 11.21 18.49
C GLY A 289 3.07 12.25 18.68
N THR A 290 3.84 12.22 19.78
CA THR A 290 4.92 13.18 20.00
C THR A 290 6.16 12.87 19.14
N PRO A 291 6.89 13.89 18.65
CA PRO A 291 8.07 13.67 17.81
C PRO A 291 9.28 13.19 18.63
N VAL A 292 10.13 12.38 18.00
CA VAL A 292 11.42 11.94 18.52
C VAL A 292 12.53 12.87 18.01
N THR A 293 13.44 13.30 18.89
CA THR A 293 14.59 14.15 18.52
C THR A 293 15.72 13.37 17.86
N ASP A 294 16.12 12.24 18.46
CA ASP A 294 17.29 11.46 18.07
C ASP A 294 16.85 10.14 17.42
N VAL A 295 16.37 10.23 16.18
CA VAL A 295 15.67 9.12 15.51
C VAL A 295 16.60 7.93 15.21
N VAL A 296 16.33 6.80 15.86
CA VAL A 296 16.97 5.50 15.58
C VAL A 296 15.96 4.56 14.95
N GLU A 297 15.91 4.53 13.63
CA GLU A 297 15.14 3.54 12.89
C GLU A 297 15.86 2.17 12.86
N PRO A 298 15.10 1.06 12.85
CA PRO A 298 15.59 -0.22 12.36
C PRO A 298 15.68 -0.20 10.82
N TYR A 299 16.71 -0.82 10.27
CA TYR A 299 16.82 -1.04 8.81
C TYR A 299 15.90 -2.17 8.35
N GLN A 300 15.83 -3.26 9.13
CA GLN A 300 15.02 -4.42 8.79
C GLN A 300 14.32 -4.98 10.02
N LEU A 301 13.01 -5.21 9.92
CA LEU A 301 12.18 -5.95 10.87
C LEU A 301 12.01 -7.40 10.42
N PHE A 302 11.82 -8.29 11.38
CA PHE A 302 11.46 -9.69 11.20
C PHE A 302 10.30 -10.01 12.14
N PHE A 303 9.14 -10.33 11.55
CA PHE A 303 7.96 -10.79 12.26
C PHE A 303 7.87 -12.31 12.13
N THR A 304 8.39 -13.03 13.12
CA THR A 304 8.41 -14.50 13.10
C THR A 304 7.13 -15.04 13.76
N PRO A 305 6.27 -15.77 13.04
CA PRO A 305 5.02 -16.27 13.60
C PRO A 305 5.26 -17.17 14.81
N THR A 306 4.43 -17.05 15.85
CA THR A 306 4.55 -17.97 16.99
C THR A 306 4.06 -19.36 16.60
N ALA A 307 4.71 -20.40 17.15
CA ALA A 307 4.32 -21.79 16.90
C ALA A 307 2.83 -22.07 17.20
N LYS A 308 2.21 -21.27 18.08
CA LYS A 308 0.78 -21.37 18.39
C LYS A 308 -0.10 -20.94 17.22
N VAL A 309 0.19 -19.82 16.56
CA VAL A 309 -0.62 -19.35 15.43
C VAL A 309 -0.33 -20.11 14.13
N THR A 310 0.91 -20.55 13.94
CA THR A 310 1.25 -21.46 12.82
C THR A 310 0.49 -22.79 12.93
N ALA A 311 0.35 -23.35 14.15
CA ALA A 311 -0.40 -24.59 14.39
C ALA A 311 -1.92 -24.44 14.17
N LEU A 312 -2.51 -23.28 14.50
CA LEU A 312 -3.93 -22.99 14.21
C LEU A 312 -4.25 -23.07 12.70
N TYR A 313 -3.25 -22.93 11.84
CA TYR A 313 -3.42 -22.82 10.40
C TYR A 313 -3.22 -24.09 9.59
N GLU A 314 -2.80 -25.21 10.20
CA GLU A 314 -2.55 -26.44 9.45
C GLU A 314 -3.84 -27.08 8.88
N ASP A 315 -4.99 -26.81 9.50
CA ASP A 315 -6.32 -27.30 9.09
C ASP A 315 -7.01 -26.48 7.97
N VAL A 316 -6.44 -25.34 7.57
CA VAL A 316 -7.15 -24.28 6.81
C VAL A 316 -7.21 -24.53 5.31
N LYS A 317 -6.42 -25.48 4.78
CA LYS A 317 -6.25 -25.78 3.35
C LYS A 317 -7.51 -26.27 2.59
N LYS A 318 -8.69 -26.20 3.21
CA LYS A 318 -10.00 -26.62 2.68
C LYS A 318 -11.10 -25.57 2.85
N LYS A 319 -10.75 -24.35 3.30
CA LYS A 319 -11.66 -23.26 3.66
C LYS A 319 -11.11 -21.91 3.20
N ASP A 320 -11.95 -20.88 3.25
CA ASP A 320 -11.48 -19.50 3.12
C ASP A 320 -10.51 -19.17 4.28
N PHE A 321 -9.37 -18.56 3.98
CA PHE A 321 -8.35 -18.26 5.00
C PHE A 321 -8.85 -17.28 6.07
N ARG A 322 -9.87 -16.47 5.75
CA ARG A 322 -10.49 -15.49 6.65
C ARG A 322 -11.33 -16.17 7.74
N GLU A 323 -11.92 -17.34 7.45
CA GLU A 323 -12.57 -18.17 8.49
C GLU A 323 -11.55 -18.56 9.57
N ALA A 324 -10.32 -18.86 9.19
CA ALA A 324 -9.26 -19.23 10.13
C ALA A 324 -8.72 -18.04 10.91
N LEU A 325 -8.54 -16.87 10.28
CA LEU A 325 -8.19 -15.63 10.99
C LEU A 325 -9.22 -15.34 12.11
N ALA A 326 -10.51 -15.51 11.84
CA ALA A 326 -11.58 -15.29 12.81
C ALA A 326 -11.54 -16.26 14.03
N THR A 327 -10.88 -17.43 13.90
CA THR A 327 -10.68 -18.36 15.04
C THR A 327 -9.63 -17.87 16.05
N ILE A 328 -8.76 -16.93 15.65
CA ILE A 328 -7.74 -16.42 16.56
C ILE A 328 -8.44 -15.55 17.63
N GLU A 329 -8.15 -15.85 18.88
CA GLU A 329 -8.71 -15.10 20.02
C GLU A 329 -7.90 -13.82 20.31
N PRO A 330 -8.51 -12.79 20.92
CA PRO A 330 -7.75 -11.70 21.51
C PRO A 330 -6.71 -12.19 22.53
N ALA A 331 -5.72 -11.32 22.80
CA ALA A 331 -4.55 -11.57 23.64
C ALA A 331 -3.61 -12.71 23.16
N GLN A 332 -3.77 -13.24 21.94
CA GLN A 332 -2.78 -14.14 21.35
C GLN A 332 -1.56 -13.39 20.82
N VAL A 333 -0.36 -13.91 21.10
CA VAL A 333 0.87 -13.44 20.46
C VAL A 333 0.93 -14.02 19.04
N LEU A 334 0.88 -13.13 18.06
CA LEU A 334 0.90 -13.48 16.65
C LEU A 334 2.33 -13.65 16.13
N TRP A 335 3.21 -12.69 16.44
CA TRP A 335 4.60 -12.70 16.00
C TRP A 335 5.57 -12.30 17.13
N ASP A 336 6.70 -12.99 17.20
CA ASP A 336 7.90 -12.46 17.83
C ASP A 336 8.59 -11.47 16.86
N VAL A 337 8.95 -10.29 17.35
CA VAL A 337 9.52 -9.21 16.53
C VAL A 337 10.98 -8.99 16.89
N SER A 338 11.84 -9.03 15.87
CA SER A 338 13.26 -8.71 15.98
C SER A 338 13.69 -7.77 14.85
N ALA A 339 14.83 -7.10 15.01
CA ALA A 339 15.26 -6.07 14.07
C ALA A 339 16.78 -5.97 13.93
N LYS A 340 17.25 -5.53 12.75
CA LYS A 340 18.62 -5.08 12.47
C LYS A 340 18.65 -3.55 12.36
N GLY A 341 19.74 -2.93 12.82
CA GLY A 341 20.01 -1.50 12.64
C GLY A 341 20.67 -1.14 11.32
N THR A 342 21.25 -2.10 10.60
CA THR A 342 21.98 -1.88 9.35
C THR A 342 21.67 -2.93 8.28
N SER A 343 22.18 -2.70 7.06
CA SER A 343 22.14 -3.64 5.95
C SER A 343 23.22 -4.75 6.00
N ASP A 344 24.01 -4.85 7.07
CA ASP A 344 25.01 -5.92 7.19
C ASP A 344 24.31 -7.28 7.37
N GLU A 345 24.56 -8.20 6.43
CA GLU A 345 24.06 -9.57 6.47
C GLU A 345 24.51 -10.30 7.75
N ASN A 346 25.70 -9.97 8.26
CA ASN A 346 26.30 -10.54 9.47
C ASN A 346 25.75 -9.95 10.77
N GLU A 347 25.10 -8.80 10.73
CA GLU A 347 24.42 -8.25 11.91
C GLU A 347 23.33 -9.24 12.37
N LYS A 348 23.29 -9.53 13.67
CA LYS A 348 22.24 -10.39 14.23
C LYS A 348 21.04 -9.54 14.60
N ALA A 349 19.86 -9.93 14.13
CA ALA A 349 18.62 -9.29 14.55
C ALA A 349 18.47 -9.40 16.08
N VAL A 350 18.18 -8.29 16.74
CA VAL A 350 17.92 -8.23 18.18
C VAL A 350 16.40 -8.28 18.44
N PRO A 351 15.92 -9.01 19.46
CA PRO A 351 14.51 -8.98 19.83
C PRO A 351 14.10 -7.56 20.25
N ILE A 352 12.98 -7.07 19.71
CA ILE A 352 12.41 -5.75 20.07
C ILE A 352 11.08 -5.88 20.81
N GLY A 353 10.29 -6.93 20.52
CA GLY A 353 9.03 -7.17 21.20
C GLY A 353 8.18 -8.27 20.58
N GLN A 354 6.87 -8.21 20.84
CA GLN A 354 5.89 -9.17 20.36
C GLN A 354 4.66 -8.45 19.83
N LEU A 355 4.15 -8.84 18.66
CA LEU A 355 2.84 -8.39 18.18
C LEU A 355 1.75 -9.24 18.81
N VAL A 356 0.87 -8.61 19.58
CA VAL A 356 -0.25 -9.25 20.27
C VAL A 356 -1.56 -8.76 19.67
N LEU A 357 -2.45 -9.69 19.33
CA LEU A 357 -3.80 -9.38 18.87
C LEU A 357 -4.63 -8.83 20.05
N THR A 358 -5.29 -7.68 19.88
CA THR A 358 -6.11 -7.05 20.93
C THR A 358 -7.62 -7.09 20.66
N SER A 359 -8.05 -7.33 19.41
CA SER A 359 -9.45 -7.57 19.04
C SER A 359 -9.67 -8.98 18.48
N LYS A 360 -10.90 -9.31 18.08
CA LYS A 360 -11.11 -10.39 17.10
C LYS A 360 -10.60 -9.96 15.73
N ILE A 361 -10.29 -10.90 14.83
CA ILE A 361 -10.09 -10.58 13.42
C ILE A 361 -11.44 -10.71 12.70
N VAL A 362 -11.80 -9.71 11.89
CA VAL A 362 -13.03 -9.69 11.09
C VAL A 362 -12.72 -9.45 9.61
N ALA A 363 -13.39 -10.20 8.75
CA ALA A 363 -13.53 -9.88 7.33
C ALA A 363 -14.72 -8.94 7.15
N SER A 364 -14.59 -7.90 6.33
CA SER A 364 -15.63 -6.88 6.15
C SER A 364 -15.53 -6.20 4.80
N SER A 365 -16.63 -5.64 4.30
CA SER A 365 -16.60 -4.86 3.05
C SER A 365 -15.79 -3.57 3.18
N TYR A 366 -15.68 -3.00 4.38
CA TYR A 366 -14.77 -1.89 4.64
C TYR A 366 -13.30 -2.31 4.48
N CYS A 367 -12.91 -3.50 4.96
CA CYS A 367 -11.56 -4.06 4.73
C CYS A 367 -11.28 -4.33 3.24
N ASP A 368 -12.28 -4.75 2.48
CA ASP A 368 -12.16 -5.10 1.06
C ASP A 368 -12.05 -3.87 0.16
N ASP A 369 -12.91 -2.85 0.34
CA ASP A 369 -13.04 -1.73 -0.60
C ASP A 369 -12.49 -0.38 -0.07
N SER A 370 -12.43 -0.15 1.25
CA SER A 370 -12.21 1.20 1.83
C SER A 370 -10.92 1.36 2.61
N LEU A 371 -10.58 0.43 3.49
CA LEU A 371 -9.41 0.50 4.38
C LEU A 371 -8.10 0.56 3.58
N PHE A 372 -7.29 1.58 3.86
CA PHE A 372 -6.03 1.84 3.19
C PHE A 372 -4.91 2.06 4.20
N PHE A 373 -3.71 1.61 3.85
CA PHE A 373 -2.49 1.89 4.59
C PHE A 373 -1.52 2.57 3.63
N GLN A 374 -1.18 3.82 3.93
CA GLN A 374 -0.16 4.55 3.18
C GLN A 374 1.19 3.83 3.35
N HIS A 375 1.88 3.57 2.24
CA HIS A 375 3.23 3.05 2.30
C HIS A 375 4.16 4.14 2.85
N MET A 376 5.02 3.74 3.80
CA MET A 376 6.04 4.65 4.31
C MET A 376 7.00 5.00 3.18
N ARG A 377 7.52 6.23 3.19
CA ARG A 377 8.34 6.70 2.06
C ARG A 377 9.53 7.53 2.47
N HIS A 378 9.54 8.11 3.66
CA HIS A 378 10.68 8.88 4.09
C HIS A 378 11.75 7.93 4.61
N ARG A 379 12.99 8.20 4.25
CA ARG A 379 14.17 7.49 4.76
C ARG A 379 15.04 8.43 5.58
N ARG A 380 15.86 7.87 6.48
CA ARG A 380 16.81 8.65 7.28
C ARG A 380 17.66 9.57 6.39
N PRO A 381 17.78 10.86 6.74
CA PRO A 381 18.77 11.76 6.14
C PRO A 381 20.20 11.22 6.32
N ALA A 382 21.01 11.33 5.27
CA ALA A 382 22.40 10.85 5.22
C ALA A 382 23.36 11.68 6.10
#